data_AF-A0A239BWF7-F1
#
_entry.id   AF-A0A239BWF7-F1
#
_cell.length_a   1.000
_cell.length_b   1.000
_cell.length_c   1.000
_cell.angle_alpha   90.00
_cell.angle_beta   90.00
_cell.angle_gamma   90.00
#
_symmetry.space_group_name_H-M   'P 1'
#
loop_
_entity.id
_entity.type
_entity.pdbx_description
1 polymer ?
#
loop_
_entity_poly.entity_id
_entity_poly.type
_entity_poly.pdbx_seq_one_letter_code
_entity_poly.pdbx_strand_id
1 'polypeptide(L)'
;MKITVMSASEAAYLLRKELGPVRSWLDTLSDMRRGKVAVSGFILLPECKGKGDRAWLPMYQAAKVWEFIEAVRAADPSTKRNEPPLMKTALSDSTDIRHWRLRKLPTARTAFVVSCAASPSAYVAAA
;
A
#
# COMPACT_ATOMS: atom_id res chain seq x y z
N MET A 1 0.82 -3.85 32.42
CA MET A 1 1.48 -2.97 31.44
C MET A 1 0.48 -2.57 30.37
N LYS A 2 0.59 -1.38 29.79
CA LYS A 2 -0.25 -0.92 28.67
C LYS A 2 0.55 -1.05 27.38
N ILE A 3 -0.04 -1.66 26.34
CA ILE A 3 0.58 -1.81 25.02
C ILE A 3 -0.19 -1.01 23.98
N THR A 4 0.54 -0.34 23.08
CA THR A 4 -0.06 0.39 21.97
C THR A 4 -0.31 -0.57 20.81
N VAL A 5 -1.57 -0.69 20.42
CA VAL A 5 -2.00 -1.57 19.34
C VAL A 5 -2.70 -0.78 18.23
N MET A 6 -2.65 -1.30 17.02
CA MET A 6 -3.30 -0.74 15.84
C MET A 6 -4.13 -1.81 15.12
N SER A 7 -5.12 -1.37 14.36
CA SER A 7 -5.95 -2.29 13.57
C SER A 7 -5.18 -2.86 12.37
N ALA A 8 -5.72 -3.93 11.77
CA ALA A 8 -5.15 -4.51 10.56
C ALA A 8 -5.08 -3.51 9.39
N SER A 9 -6.01 -2.55 9.28
CA SER A 9 -6.00 -1.55 8.21
C SER A 9 -4.85 -0.55 8.39
N GLU A 10 -4.62 -0.08 9.62
CA GLU A 10 -3.50 0.81 9.94
C GLU A 10 -2.16 0.11 9.73
N ALA A 11 -2.04 -1.14 10.19
CA ALA A 11 -0.85 -1.95 9.95
C ALA A 11 -0.60 -2.13 8.44
N ALA A 12 -1.62 -2.49 7.66
CA ALA A 12 -1.51 -2.65 6.22
C ALA A 12 -1.11 -1.35 5.50
N TYR A 13 -1.61 -0.20 5.96
CA TYR A 13 -1.23 1.11 5.45
C TYR A 13 0.26 1.39 5.69
N LEU A 14 0.76 1.16 6.91
CA LEU A 14 2.18 1.34 7.23
C LEU A 14 3.07 0.39 6.42
N LEU A 15 2.68 -0.87 6.29
CA LEU A 15 3.42 -1.85 5.49
C LEU A 15 3.50 -1.42 4.01
N ARG A 16 2.39 -0.93 3.44
CA ARG A 16 2.39 -0.38 2.08
C ARG A 16 3.33 0.81 1.96
N LYS A 17 3.29 1.72 2.93
CA LYS A 17 4.08 2.94 2.94
C LYS A 17 5.58 2.64 3.04
N GLU A 18 5.97 1.66 3.84
CA GLU A 18 7.38 1.40 4.15
C GLU A 18 8.03 0.34 3.25
N LEU A 19 7.28 -0.69 2.88
CA LEU A 19 7.78 -1.83 2.11
C LEU A 19 7.37 -1.77 0.63
N GLY A 20 6.42 -0.90 0.30
CA GLY A 20 5.92 -0.72 -1.05
C GLY A 20 4.65 -1.54 -1.36
N PRO A 21 4.19 -1.50 -2.63
CA PRO A 21 2.97 -2.14 -3.06
C PRO A 21 3.17 -3.66 -3.22
N VAL A 22 2.38 -4.43 -2.47
CA VAL A 22 2.11 -5.85 -2.70
C VAL A 22 0.65 -5.99 -3.14
N ARG A 23 0.25 -7.14 -3.71
CA ARG A 23 -1.14 -7.47 -4.12
C ARG A 23 -2.20 -6.83 -3.22
N SER A 24 -2.13 -7.08 -1.91
CA SER A 24 -2.95 -6.45 -0.88
C SER A 24 -2.37 -6.79 0.50
N TRP A 25 -1.87 -5.80 1.24
CA TRP A 25 -1.29 -6.05 2.57
C TRP A 25 -2.31 -6.58 3.58
N LEU A 26 -3.60 -6.21 3.46
CA LEU A 26 -4.66 -6.76 4.30
C LEU A 26 -4.86 -8.27 4.07
N ASP A 27 -4.85 -8.69 2.81
CA ASP A 27 -4.96 -10.11 2.46
C ASP A 27 -3.69 -10.85 2.87
N THR A 28 -2.51 -10.28 2.64
CA THR A 28 -1.23 -10.83 3.10
C THR A 28 -1.23 -11.06 4.61
N LEU A 29 -1.66 -10.08 5.41
CA LEU A 29 -1.81 -10.25 6.86
C LEU A 29 -2.82 -11.34 7.22
N SER A 30 -3.90 -11.49 6.44
CA SER A 30 -4.85 -12.58 6.62
C SER A 30 -4.25 -13.95 6.30
N ASP A 31 -3.44 -14.04 5.27
CA ASP A 31 -2.77 -15.27 4.86
C ASP A 31 -1.63 -15.65 5.80
N MET A 32 -0.89 -14.67 6.35
CA MET A 32 0.07 -14.86 7.45
C MET A 32 -0.58 -15.49 8.68
N ARG A 33 -1.74 -14.97 9.13
CA ARG A 33 -2.50 -15.57 10.25
C ARG A 33 -2.95 -17.00 9.98
N ARG A 34 -3.12 -17.36 8.70
CA ARG A 34 -3.49 -18.72 8.27
C ARG A 34 -2.27 -19.61 8.00
N GLY A 35 -1.04 -19.10 8.19
CA GLY A 35 0.20 -19.82 7.92
C GLY A 35 0.48 -20.07 6.44
N LYS A 36 -0.13 -19.30 5.52
CA LYS A 36 -0.04 -19.53 4.07
C LYS A 36 1.10 -18.79 3.40
N VAL A 37 1.51 -17.65 3.95
CA VAL A 37 2.46 -16.72 3.34
C VAL A 37 3.40 -16.17 4.40
N ALA A 38 4.66 -16.00 4.03
CA ALA A 38 5.67 -15.20 4.73
C ALA A 38 6.26 -14.19 3.75
N VAL A 39 6.66 -13.01 4.23
CA VAL A 39 7.33 -11.98 3.42
C VAL A 39 8.80 -11.99 3.80
N SER A 40 9.67 -12.31 2.84
CA SER A 40 11.12 -12.45 3.06
C SER A 40 11.46 -13.38 4.23
N GLY A 41 10.66 -14.42 4.45
CA GLY A 41 10.79 -15.36 5.57
C GLY A 41 10.18 -14.91 6.90
N PHE A 42 9.66 -13.69 6.99
CA PHE A 42 9.05 -13.13 8.21
C PHE A 42 7.52 -13.21 8.18
N ILE A 43 6.93 -13.35 9.38
CA ILE A 43 5.49 -13.41 9.60
C ILE A 43 5.12 -12.39 10.68
N LEU A 44 4.08 -11.60 10.43
CA LEU A 44 3.51 -10.68 11.39
C LEU A 44 2.16 -11.23 11.90
N LEU A 45 2.09 -11.53 13.19
CA LEU A 45 0.87 -12.03 13.84
C LEU A 45 0.23 -10.95 14.72
N PRO A 46 -1.11 -10.98 14.88
CA PRO A 46 -1.79 -10.06 15.77
C PRO A 46 -1.52 -10.42 17.23
N GLU A 47 -1.42 -9.40 18.06
CA GLU A 47 -1.21 -9.53 19.51
C GLU A 47 -2.51 -9.88 20.23
N CYS A 48 -3.61 -9.26 19.81
CA CYS A 48 -4.91 -9.44 20.45
C CYS A 48 -6.08 -9.23 19.47
N LYS A 49 -7.30 -9.36 19.99
CA LYS A 49 -8.52 -8.92 19.29
C LYS A 49 -9.06 -7.67 19.95
N GLY A 50 -9.38 -6.66 19.15
CA GLY A 50 -10.08 -5.44 19.56
C GLY A 50 -11.54 -5.49 19.13
N LYS A 51 -12.43 -4.91 19.95
CA LYS A 51 -13.84 -4.78 19.61
C LYS A 51 -14.02 -3.60 18.66
N GLY A 52 -14.31 -3.88 17.39
CA GLY A 52 -14.78 -2.87 16.44
C GLY A 52 -16.31 -2.73 16.48
N ASP A 53 -16.86 -1.93 15.57
CA ASP A 53 -18.29 -1.60 15.55
C ASP A 53 -19.21 -2.82 15.37
N ARG A 54 -18.75 -3.83 14.63
CA ARG A 54 -19.56 -5.02 14.27
C ARG A 54 -18.93 -6.36 14.59
N ALA A 55 -17.62 -6.39 14.84
CA ALA A 55 -16.89 -7.64 15.02
C ALA A 55 -15.61 -7.44 15.85
N TRP A 56 -15.13 -8.55 16.42
CA TRP A 56 -13.79 -8.62 17.01
C TRP A 56 -12.75 -8.73 15.90
N LEU A 57 -11.90 -7.72 15.79
CA LEU A 57 -10.89 -7.60 14.75
C LEU A 57 -9.49 -7.85 15.32
N PRO A 58 -8.56 -8.42 14.53
CA PRO A 58 -7.17 -8.57 14.94
C PRO A 58 -6.49 -7.20 15.10
N MET A 59 -5.73 -7.06 16.18
CA MET A 59 -4.95 -5.88 16.52
C MET A 59 -3.48 -6.25 16.61
N TYR A 60 -2.63 -5.41 16.04
CA TYR A 60 -1.18 -5.60 15.99
C TYR A 60 -0.49 -4.64 16.93
N GLN A 61 0.50 -5.12 17.67
CA GLN A 61 1.32 -4.24 18.51
C GLN A 61 2.17 -3.33 17.61
N ALA A 62 2.14 -2.02 17.86
CA ALA A 62 2.84 -1.05 17.02
C ALA A 62 4.35 -1.34 16.93
N ALA A 63 4.98 -1.70 18.04
CA ALA A 63 6.41 -2.05 18.07
C ALA A 63 6.72 -3.25 17.16
N LYS A 64 5.90 -4.32 17.19
CA LYS A 64 6.10 -5.51 16.35
C LYS A 64 5.92 -5.24 14.87
N VAL A 65 5.04 -4.31 14.51
CA VAL A 65 4.91 -3.87 13.11
C VAL A 65 6.20 -3.20 12.63
N TRP A 66 6.80 -2.35 13.45
CA TRP A 66 8.08 -1.70 13.12
C TRP A 66 9.24 -2.69 13.07
N GLU A 67 9.37 -3.58 14.06
CA GLU A 67 10.38 -4.65 14.05
C GLU A 67 10.27 -5.51 12.78
N PHE A 68 9.05 -5.84 12.37
CA PHE A 68 8.80 -6.59 11.14
C PHE A 68 9.23 -5.81 9.89
N ILE A 69 8.91 -4.51 9.81
CA ILE A 69 9.32 -3.65 8.69
C ILE A 69 10.85 -3.61 8.61
N GLU A 70 11.54 -3.40 9.73
CA GLU A 70 13.00 -3.36 9.76
C GLU A 70 13.62 -4.68 9.31
N ALA A 71 13.10 -5.81 9.81
CA ALA A 71 13.56 -7.14 9.43
C ALA A 71 13.38 -7.44 7.93
N VAL A 72 12.20 -7.11 7.38
CA VAL A 72 11.93 -7.28 5.95
C VAL A 72 12.83 -6.40 5.10
N ARG A 73 13.06 -5.14 5.50
CA ARG A 73 13.95 -4.23 4.76
C ARG A 73 15.42 -4.66 4.82
N ALA A 74 15.86 -5.22 5.95
CA ALA A 74 17.19 -5.77 6.07
C ALA A 74 17.39 -6.99 5.16
N ALA A 75 16.36 -7.82 5.00
CA ALA A 75 16.41 -8.99 4.13
C ALA A 75 16.19 -8.66 2.64
N ASP A 76 15.40 -7.64 2.33
CA ASP A 76 15.07 -7.23 0.96
C ASP A 76 15.37 -5.73 0.72
N PRO A 77 16.57 -5.43 0.19
CA PRO A 77 16.97 -4.06 -0.16
C PRO A 77 16.14 -3.42 -1.28
N SER A 78 15.32 -4.20 -1.99
CA SER A 78 14.48 -3.69 -3.10
C SER A 78 13.21 -2.97 -2.63
N THR A 79 12.92 -3.03 -1.33
CA THR A 79 11.78 -2.35 -0.70
C THR A 79 11.80 -0.84 -0.92
N LYS A 80 10.71 -0.28 -1.45
CA LYS A 80 10.58 1.15 -1.76
C LYS A 80 9.62 1.83 -0.78
N ARG A 81 10.13 2.88 -0.13
CA ARG A 81 9.34 3.73 0.76
C ARG A 81 8.52 4.75 -0.04
N ASN A 82 7.32 5.03 0.43
CA ASN A 82 6.39 6.05 -0.08
C ASN A 82 6.11 5.93 -1.58
N GLU A 83 6.02 4.71 -2.10
CA GLU A 83 5.69 4.52 -3.51
C GLU A 83 4.28 5.07 -3.80
N PRO A 84 4.12 5.93 -4.82
CA PRO A 84 2.83 6.55 -5.11
C PRO A 84 1.78 5.48 -5.45
N PRO A 85 0.50 5.75 -5.16
CA PRO A 85 -0.57 4.84 -5.56
C PRO A 85 -0.57 4.65 -7.08
N LEU A 86 -0.65 3.40 -7.51
CA LEU A 86 -0.79 3.02 -8.91
C LEU A 86 -2.20 3.39 -9.39
N MET A 87 -2.34 4.59 -9.94
CA MET A 87 -3.60 5.06 -10.52
C MET A 87 -3.75 4.55 -11.96
N LYS A 88 -4.98 4.21 -12.34
CA LYS A 88 -5.36 3.88 -13.72
C LYS A 88 -6.43 4.85 -14.19
N THR A 89 -6.28 5.34 -15.41
CA THR A 89 -7.28 6.21 -16.04
C THR A 89 -8.29 5.35 -16.79
N ALA A 90 -9.55 5.41 -16.39
CA ALA A 90 -10.65 4.79 -17.12
C ALA A 90 -11.33 5.86 -18.00
N LEU A 91 -11.63 5.52 -19.25
CA LEU A 91 -12.44 6.38 -20.11
C LEU A 91 -13.90 6.19 -19.72
N SER A 92 -14.52 7.22 -19.15
CA SER A 92 -15.93 7.21 -18.76
C SER A 92 -16.74 8.11 -19.69
N ASP A 93 -17.88 7.61 -20.14
CA ASP A 93 -18.94 8.41 -20.75
C ASP A 93 -19.85 8.94 -19.63
N SER A 94 -20.15 10.24 -19.63
CA SER A 94 -21.03 10.87 -18.64
C SER A 94 -22.50 10.48 -18.83
N THR A 95 -22.86 9.97 -20.01
CA THR A 95 -24.23 9.53 -20.34
C THR A 95 -24.50 8.08 -19.98
N ASP A 96 -23.46 7.27 -19.71
CA ASP A 96 -23.63 5.90 -19.26
C ASP A 96 -24.14 5.89 -17.81
N ILE A 97 -25.40 5.51 -17.63
CA ILE A 97 -26.08 5.39 -16.33
C ILE A 97 -26.14 3.94 -15.80
N ARG A 98 -25.56 2.95 -16.50
CA ARG A 98 -25.63 1.53 -16.09
C ARG A 98 -25.01 1.30 -14.71
N HIS A 99 -25.35 0.22 -14.01
CA HIS A 99 -24.69 -0.10 -12.74
C HIS A 99 -23.20 -0.48 -12.96
N TRP A 100 -22.29 -0.14 -12.03
CA TRP A 100 -20.83 -0.32 -12.20
C TRP A 100 -20.42 -1.74 -12.62
N ARG A 101 -21.13 -2.77 -12.14
CA ARG A 101 -20.89 -4.19 -12.50
C ARG A 101 -21.06 -4.48 -13.99
N LEU A 102 -21.85 -3.69 -14.70
CA LEU A 102 -22.13 -3.85 -16.13
C LEU A 102 -21.28 -2.91 -17.01
N ARG A 103 -20.58 -1.93 -16.41
CA ARG A 103 -19.75 -0.96 -17.13
C ARG A 103 -18.36 -1.52 -17.39
N LYS A 104 -18.13 -2.03 -18.59
CA LYS A 104 -16.81 -2.44 -19.07
C LYS A 104 -16.11 -1.24 -19.70
N LEU A 105 -15.54 -0.37 -18.87
CA LEU A 105 -14.82 0.81 -19.35
C LEU A 105 -13.40 0.44 -19.78
N PRO A 106 -12.92 0.94 -20.94
CA PRO A 106 -11.52 0.76 -21.31
C PRO A 106 -10.63 1.58 -20.37
N THR A 107 -9.60 0.92 -19.82
CA THR A 107 -8.56 1.59 -19.03
C THR A 107 -7.37 1.91 -19.92
N ALA A 108 -6.96 3.18 -19.96
CA ALA A 108 -5.73 3.57 -20.63
C ALA A 108 -4.53 2.87 -19.98
N ARG A 109 -3.58 2.41 -20.79
CA ARG A 109 -2.29 1.94 -20.26
C ARG A 109 -1.58 3.13 -19.62
N THR A 110 -1.19 2.97 -18.36
CA THR A 110 -0.46 4.00 -17.61
C THR A 110 0.85 4.30 -18.35
N ALA A 111 0.91 5.42 -19.06
CA ALA A 111 2.17 5.98 -19.51
C ALA A 111 2.87 6.49 -18.24
N PHE A 112 4.05 5.94 -17.91
CA PHE A 112 4.92 6.54 -16.91
C PHE A 112 5.24 7.96 -17.38
N VAL A 113 4.61 8.96 -16.79
CA VAL A 113 5.01 10.35 -16.99
C VAL A 113 6.27 10.53 -16.17
N VAL A 114 7.42 10.35 -16.81
CA VAL A 114 8.68 10.90 -16.31
C VAL A 114 8.50 12.41 -16.35
N SER A 115 8.23 13.02 -15.21
CA SER A 115 8.30 14.46 -15.04
C SER A 115 9.79 14.86 -15.15
N CYS A 116 10.28 15.04 -16.37
CA CYS A 116 11.49 15.81 -16.59
C CYS A 116 11.13 17.27 -16.30
N ALA A 117 11.43 17.73 -15.08
CA ALA A 117 11.48 19.13 -14.78
C ALA A 117 12.51 19.78 -15.71
N ALA A 118 12.03 20.44 -16.77
CA ALA A 118 12.85 21.28 -17.60
C ALA A 118 13.24 22.51 -16.77
N SER A 119 14.47 22.53 -16.27
CA SER A 119 15.07 23.75 -15.74
C SER A 119 15.10 24.80 -16.87
N PRO A 120 14.57 26.02 -16.67
CA PRO A 120 14.77 27.09 -17.63
C PRO A 120 16.23 27.54 -17.54
N SER A 121 17.07 27.02 -18.43
CA SER A 121 18.41 27.58 -18.65
C SER A 121 18.24 28.90 -19.40
N ALA A 122 18.46 30.00 -18.68
CA ALA A 122 18.50 31.34 -19.24
C ALA A 122 19.66 31.47 -20.23
N TYR A 123 19.34 31.74 -21.49
CA TYR A 123 20.28 32.25 -22.49
C TYR A 123 19.49 33.09 -23.50
N VAL A 124 19.59 34.42 -23.40
CA VAL A 124 19.78 35.30 -24.58
C VAL A 124 20.58 36.52 -24.10
N ALA A 125 21.78 36.63 -24.64
CA ALA A 125 22.61 37.84 -24.62
C ALA A 125 22.46 38.59 -25.95
N ALA A 126 22.76 39.89 -25.89
CA ALA A 126 23.12 40.82 -26.96
C ALA A 126 22.02 41.34 -27.90
N ALA A 127 21.71 42.64 -27.76
CA ALA A 127 22.32 43.68 -28.61
C ALA A 127 22.40 45.01 -27.83
#